data_AF-A0A1M5X7B7-F1
#
_entry.id   AF-A0A1M5X7B7-F1
#
_cell.length_a   1.000
_cell.length_b   1.000
_cell.length_c   1.000
_cell.angle_alpha   90.00
_cell.angle_beta   90.00
_cell.angle_gamma   90.00
#
_symmetry.space_group_name_H-M   'P 1'
#
loop_
_entity.id
_entity.type
_entity.pdbx_description
1 polymer ?
#
loop_
_entity_poly.entity_id
_entity_poly.type
_entity_poly.pdbx_seq_one_letter_code
_entity_poly.pdbx_strand_id
1 'polypeptide(L)'
;MKNNIIENHNSIIEEEFKQLSLVAAGKLIETLKKYNDEYSLKLRSIIEKFICSKSFTDMKLDMWNLSESKKIKNHIKYDFNTNSLISELIYPSI
;
A
#
# COMPACT_ATOMS: atom_id res chain seq x y z
N MET A 1 -13.73 -28.80 -14.39
CA MET A 1 -12.94 -28.96 -13.14
C MET A 1 -11.61 -28.20 -13.10
N LYS A 2 -11.14 -27.54 -14.19
CA LYS A 2 -9.88 -26.75 -14.16
C LYS A 2 -10.02 -25.33 -13.58
N ASN A 3 -11.20 -24.71 -13.66
CA ASN A 3 -11.40 -23.32 -13.19
C ASN A 3 -11.24 -23.17 -11.66
N ASN A 4 -11.74 -24.13 -10.87
CA ASN A 4 -11.64 -24.08 -9.41
C ASN A 4 -10.19 -24.11 -8.89
N ILE A 5 -9.25 -24.73 -9.60
CA ILE A 5 -7.86 -24.83 -9.13
C ILE A 5 -7.14 -23.49 -9.32
N ILE A 6 -7.41 -22.80 -10.44
CA ILE A 6 -6.82 -21.49 -10.75
C ILE A 6 -7.37 -20.41 -9.82
N GLU A 7 -8.69 -20.43 -9.56
CA GLU A 7 -9.34 -19.51 -8.62
C GLU A 7 -8.80 -19.69 -7.19
N ASN A 8 -8.55 -20.92 -6.77
CA ASN A 8 -8.00 -21.20 -5.44
C ASN A 8 -6.53 -20.74 -5.32
N HIS A 9 -5.71 -20.93 -6.36
CA HIS A 9 -4.34 -20.43 -6.37
C HIS A 9 -4.25 -18.91 -6.34
N ASN A 10 -5.10 -18.21 -7.10
CA ASN A 10 -5.14 -16.74 -7.08
C ASN A 10 -5.56 -16.21 -5.70
N SER A 11 -6.51 -16.86 -5.03
CA SER A 11 -6.95 -16.48 -3.69
C SER A 11 -5.86 -16.66 -2.62
N ILE A 12 -5.06 -17.73 -2.70
CA ILE A 12 -3.95 -17.97 -1.77
C ILE A 12 -2.88 -16.89 -1.93
N ILE A 13 -2.52 -16.57 -3.17
CA ILE A 13 -1.54 -15.52 -3.48
C ILE A 13 -2.04 -14.17 -2.93
N GLU A 14 -3.30 -13.79 -3.17
CA GLU A 14 -3.84 -12.54 -2.65
C GLU A 14 -3.78 -12.43 -1.12
N GLU A 15 -4.03 -13.53 -0.40
CA GLU A 15 -3.95 -13.53 1.07
C GLU A 15 -2.50 -13.44 1.58
N GLU A 16 -1.54 -14.10 0.92
CA GLU A 16 -0.11 -13.95 1.23
C GLU A 16 0.38 -12.52 1.01
N PHE A 17 0.03 -11.92 -0.13
CA PHE A 17 0.34 -10.52 -0.45
C PHE A 17 -0.24 -9.57 0.60
N LYS A 18 -1.49 -9.79 1.01
CA LYS A 18 -2.15 -9.00 2.06
C LYS A 18 -1.42 -9.11 3.40
N GLN A 19 -0.98 -10.30 3.79
CA GLN A 19 -0.21 -10.49 5.03
C GLN A 19 1.12 -9.76 4.99
N LEU A 20 1.89 -9.88 3.90
CA LEU A 20 3.15 -9.16 3.73
C LEU A 20 2.94 -7.64 3.75
N SER A 21 1.87 -7.17 3.10
CA SER A 21 1.49 -5.75 3.09
C SER A 21 1.14 -5.23 4.49
N LEU A 22 0.48 -6.02 5.33
CA LEU A 22 0.18 -5.65 6.72
C LEU A 22 1.45 -5.51 7.58
N VAL A 23 2.48 -6.33 7.33
CA VAL A 23 3.78 -6.21 8.00
C VAL A 23 4.50 -4.94 7.56
N ALA A 24 4.51 -4.65 6.25
CA ALA A 24 5.12 -3.43 5.70
C ALA A 24 4.39 -2.16 6.17
N ALA A 25 3.06 -2.20 6.29
CA ALA A 25 2.21 -1.09 6.74
C ALA A 25 2.66 -0.52 8.09
N GLY A 26 3.01 -1.36 9.06
CA GLY A 26 3.50 -0.91 10.36
C GLY A 26 4.79 -0.09 10.27
N LYS A 27 5.76 -0.57 9.47
CA LYS A 27 7.03 0.14 9.25
C LYS A 27 6.82 1.47 8.52
N LEU A 28 5.91 1.49 7.55
CA LEU A 28 5.56 2.70 6.80
C LEU A 28 4.91 3.74 7.71
N ILE A 29 3.98 3.36 8.59
CA ILE A 29 3.37 4.29 9.57
C ILE A 29 4.44 4.97 10.44
N GLU A 30 5.38 4.20 11.00
CA GLU A 30 6.44 4.76 11.86
C GLU A 30 7.38 5.71 11.10
N THR A 31 7.58 5.47 9.80
CA THR A 31 8.33 6.38 8.93
C THR A 31 7.53 7.67 8.69
N LEU A 32 6.25 7.56 8.35
CA LEU A 32 5.39 8.69 8.02
C LEU A 32 5.09 9.60 9.22
N LYS A 33 5.06 9.06 10.45
CA LYS A 33 4.90 9.86 11.68
C LYS A 33 5.98 10.92 11.88
N LYS A 34 7.13 10.80 11.21
CA LYS A 34 8.24 11.77 11.30
C LYS A 34 7.99 13.02 10.45
N TYR A 35 6.98 13.00 9.59
CA TYR A 35 6.68 14.07 8.64
C TYR A 35 5.27 14.62 8.89
N ASN A 36 5.11 15.94 8.75
CA ASN A 36 3.83 16.64 8.98
C ASN A 36 3.30 17.35 7.73
N ASP A 37 3.75 16.92 6.54
CA ASP A 37 3.25 17.44 5.28
C ASP A 37 1.94 16.74 4.85
N GLU A 38 1.21 17.37 3.92
CA GLU A 38 -0.09 16.91 3.43
C GLU A 38 -0.03 15.49 2.82
N TYR A 39 1.08 15.14 2.16
CA TYR A 39 1.25 13.85 1.51
C TYR A 39 1.43 12.74 2.55
N SER A 40 2.34 12.93 3.50
CA SER A 40 2.59 11.97 4.57
C SER A 40 1.35 11.69 5.42
N LEU A 41 0.56 12.73 5.74
CA LEU A 41 -0.69 12.59 6.48
C LEU A 41 -1.75 11.78 5.72
N LYS A 42 -1.94 12.06 4.43
CA LYS A 42 -2.89 11.30 3.59
C LYS A 42 -2.46 9.86 3.41
N LEU A 43 -1.18 9.65 3.13
CA LEU A 43 -0.64 8.31 2.96
C LEU A 43 -0.82 7.50 4.25
N ARG A 44 -0.52 8.08 5.42
CA ARG A 44 -0.75 7.44 6.71
C ARG A 44 -2.21 7.04 6.90
N SER A 45 -3.14 7.93 6.58
CA SER A 45 -4.58 7.64 6.68
C SER A 45 -5.01 6.46 5.81
N ILE A 46 -4.46 6.33 4.60
CA ILE A 46 -4.74 5.17 3.71
C ILE A 46 -4.21 3.88 4.34
N ILE A 47 -2.99 3.89 4.87
CA ILE A 47 -2.37 2.71 5.50
C ILE A 47 -3.14 2.31 6.77
N GLU A 48 -3.53 3.27 7.61
CA GLU A 48 -4.35 3.02 8.81
C GLU A 48 -5.71 2.41 8.42
N LYS A 49 -6.35 2.92 7.36
CA LYS A 49 -7.60 2.35 6.82
C LYS A 49 -7.38 0.92 6.33
N PHE A 50 -6.28 0.64 5.63
CA PHE A 50 -5.94 -0.71 5.17
C PHE A 50 -5.74 -1.68 6.34
N ILE A 51 -5.06 -1.28 7.42
CA ILE A 51 -4.88 -2.14 8.60
C ILE A 51 -6.24 -2.52 9.21
N CYS A 52 -7.17 -1.57 9.27
CA CYS A 52 -8.51 -1.79 9.82
C CYS A 52 -9.39 -2.65 8.92
N SER A 53 -9.49 -2.31 7.63
CA SER A 53 -10.38 -3.00 6.68
C SER A 53 -9.80 -4.31 6.17
N LYS A 54 -8.47 -4.44 6.18
CA LYS A 54 -7.68 -5.49 5.53
C LYS A 54 -8.03 -5.67 4.04
N SER A 55 -8.58 -4.63 3.42
CA SER A 55 -8.97 -4.62 2.01
C SER A 55 -7.81 -4.11 1.15
N PHE A 56 -7.08 -5.04 0.54
CA PHE A 56 -5.94 -4.72 -0.31
C PHE A 56 -6.37 -3.97 -1.58
N THR A 57 -7.54 -4.30 -2.13
CA THR A 57 -8.12 -3.63 -3.30
C THR A 57 -8.45 -2.17 -3.01
N ASP A 58 -9.11 -1.87 -1.89
CA ASP A 58 -9.44 -0.48 -1.53
C ASP A 58 -8.16 0.33 -1.27
N MET A 59 -7.17 -0.27 -0.61
CA MET A 59 -5.87 0.35 -0.40
C MET A 59 -5.21 0.73 -1.74
N LYS A 60 -5.17 -0.20 -2.71
CA LYS A 60 -4.60 0.07 -4.04
C LYS A 60 -5.32 1.21 -4.75
N LEU A 61 -6.65 1.25 -4.68
CA LEU A 61 -7.45 2.31 -5.29
C LEU A 61 -7.17 3.67 -4.64
N ASP A 62 -7.14 3.72 -3.31
CA ASP A 62 -6.83 4.94 -2.56
C ASP A 62 -5.41 5.44 -2.87
N MET A 63 -4.42 4.54 -2.98
CA MET A 63 -3.04 4.87 -3.39
C MET A 63 -2.95 5.40 -4.83
N TRP A 64 -3.68 4.78 -5.76
CA TRP A 64 -3.75 5.24 -7.14
C TRP A 64 -4.26 6.68 -7.21
N ASN A 65 -5.38 6.96 -6.54
CA ASN A 65 -5.96 8.30 -6.45
C ASN A 65 -5.00 9.32 -5.82
N LEU A 66 -4.22 8.91 -4.81
CA LEU A 66 -3.20 9.75 -4.20
C LEU A 66 -2.09 10.13 -5.19
N SER A 67 -1.65 9.17 -6.03
CA SER A 67 -0.57 9.35 -7.00
C SER A 67 -0.95 10.29 -8.17
N GLU A 68 -2.22 10.35 -8.54
CA GLU A 68 -2.71 11.24 -9.60
C GLU A 68 -2.84 12.71 -9.16
N SER A 69 -2.80 12.97 -7.85
CA SER A 69 -2.92 14.33 -7.32
C SER A 69 -1.75 15.21 -7.74
N LYS A 70 -2.06 16.31 -8.47
CA LYS A 70 -1.06 17.28 -8.97
C LYS A 70 -0.14 17.84 -7.89
N LYS A 71 -0.63 18.00 -6.66
CA LYS A 71 0.16 18.51 -5.52
C LYS A 71 1.22 17.50 -5.05
N ILE A 72 0.92 16.21 -5.21
CA ILE A 72 1.70 15.10 -4.67
C ILE A 72 2.76 14.64 -5.67
N LYS A 73 2.51 14.78 -6.98
CA LYS A 73 3.47 14.47 -8.04
C LYS A 73 4.85 15.09 -7.84
N ASN A 74 4.92 16.32 -7.32
CA ASN A 74 6.19 16.98 -7.05
C ASN A 74 6.91 16.43 -5.81
N HIS A 75 6.16 15.95 -4.82
CA HIS A 75 6.69 15.39 -3.57
C HIS A 75 7.25 13.97 -3.79
N ILE A 76 6.49 13.14 -4.51
CA ILE A 76 6.87 11.76 -4.88
C ILE A 76 8.16 11.73 -5.70
N LYS A 77 8.38 12.72 -6.58
CA LYS A 77 9.56 12.73 -7.46
C LYS A 77 10.90 12.73 -6.71
N TYR A 78 10.94 13.24 -5.48
CA TYR A 78 12.19 13.42 -4.72
C TYR A 78 12.26 12.61 -3.43
N ASP A 79 11.19 11.93 -3.02
CA ASP A 79 11.16 11.08 -1.81
C ASP A 79 11.36 9.60 -2.14
N PHE A 80 12.62 9.21 -2.36
CA PHE A 80 13.00 7.84 -2.69
C PHE A 80 12.67 6.82 -1.58
N ASN A 81 12.77 7.21 -0.31
CA ASN A 81 12.55 6.29 0.81
C ASN A 81 11.07 5.93 0.94
N THR A 82 10.18 6.93 0.85
CA THR A 82 8.73 6.69 0.90
C THR A 82 8.27 5.90 -0.33
N ASN A 83 8.83 6.18 -1.51
CA ASN A 83 8.51 5.41 -2.72
C ASN A 83 8.91 3.94 -2.62
N SER A 84 10.11 3.64 -2.10
CA SER A 84 10.57 2.26 -1.91
C SER A 84 9.60 1.48 -1.01
N LEU A 85 9.17 2.09 0.10
CA LEU A 85 8.23 1.45 1.03
C LEU A 85 6.83 1.29 0.45
N ILE A 86 6.36 2.24 -0.38
CA ILE A 86 5.09 2.09 -1.10
C ILE A 86 5.19 0.94 -2.12
N SER A 87 6.32 0.81 -2.81
CA SER A 87 6.54 -0.31 -3.73
C SER A 87 6.54 -1.64 -2.98
N GLU A 88 7.17 -1.73 -1.82
CA GLU A 88 7.12 -2.93 -0.96
C GLU A 88 5.70 -3.22 -0.45
N LEU A 89 4.87 -2.20 -0.24
CA LEU A 89 3.49 -2.37 0.22
C LEU A 89 2.53 -2.79 -0.91
N ILE A 90 2.73 -2.31 -2.13
CA ILE A 90 1.87 -2.63 -3.29
C ILE A 90 2.33 -3.92 -3.99
N TYR A 91 3.64 -4.17 -3.98
CA TYR A 91 4.32 -5.32 -4.55
C TYR A 91 5.27 -5.96 -3.54
N PRO A 92 4.75 -6.49 -2.42
CA PRO A 92 5.59 -7.20 -1.47
C PRO A 92 6.30 -8.35 -2.18
N SER A 93 7.62 -8.38 -2.06
CA SER A 93 8.45 -9.46 -2.61
C SER A 93 8.16 -10.74 -1.84
N ILE A 94 7.95 -11.85 -2.56
CA ILE A 94 7.87 -13.21 -2.00
C ILE A 94 9.28 -13.80 -1.97
#